data_AF-A0A7S8E6T6-F1
#
_entry.id   AF-A0A7S8E6T6-F1
#
_cell.length_a   1.000
_cell.length_b   1.000
_cell.length_c   1.000
_cell.angle_alpha   90.00
_cell.angle_beta   90.00
_cell.angle_gamma   90.00
#
_symmetry.space_group_name_H-M   'P 1'
#
loop_
_entity.id
_entity.type
_entity.pdbx_description
1 polymer ?
#
loop_
_entity_poly.entity_id
_entity_poly.type
_entity_poly.pdbx_seq_one_letter_code
_entity_poly.pdbx_strand_id
1 'polypeptide(L)'
;MNYTSNNMIVKSQDNGGSGIFASVDAASAGWDYLNMAALRLNKGETYSTNVGEHEHVTVILGGRCHIRTSTGEYLDLGRRPNVFSGMPWALYLPRNVDFEIEALTDNLEVASCWVPTDEDHPAQLVTPDMSQVEIRGGANATRQINGILPPGFDCHRLVCVEVYTPSGNWSSYPPHKHDVHTEAEDGTVLEADLEEIYFYKIDNPNGYAYQRVYNDDRSIDGLMMAENHDAVLVPEGYHPVVSAHGYTTYYLNFLAGSAQSLANSDDPAYSWVKGTWTYQDPRLPIVHHGMEPR
;
A
#
# COMPACT_ATOMS: atom_id res chain seq x y z
N MET A 1 -9.05 19.75 -6.16
CA MET A 1 -10.24 18.96 -6.58
C MET A 1 -11.28 19.03 -5.47
N ASN A 2 -12.58 18.77 -5.70
CA ASN A 2 -13.54 18.62 -4.58
C ASN A 2 -13.70 17.12 -4.25
N TYR A 3 -13.20 16.69 -3.10
CA TYR A 3 -13.16 15.29 -2.71
C TYR A 3 -14.45 14.85 -2.02
N THR A 4 -14.96 13.68 -2.42
CA THR A 4 -16.22 13.09 -1.96
C THR A 4 -16.07 11.58 -1.84
N SER A 5 -16.98 10.92 -1.13
CA SER A 5 -16.98 9.45 -1.03
C SER A 5 -17.04 8.73 -2.39
N ASN A 6 -17.52 9.40 -3.44
CA ASN A 6 -17.68 8.81 -4.77
C ASN A 6 -16.42 8.90 -5.64
N ASN A 7 -15.53 9.86 -5.38
CA ASN A 7 -14.31 10.07 -6.18
C ASN A 7 -13.01 9.77 -5.42
N MET A 8 -13.10 9.53 -4.11
CA MET A 8 -11.99 8.97 -3.31
C MET A 8 -11.94 7.44 -3.32
N ILE A 9 -12.84 6.76 -4.03
CA ILE A 9 -12.79 5.31 -4.23
C ILE A 9 -12.70 4.98 -5.71
N VAL A 10 -11.73 4.13 -6.06
CA VAL A 10 -11.58 3.55 -7.39
C VAL A 10 -12.05 2.10 -7.31
N LYS A 11 -13.20 1.84 -7.91
CA LYS A 11 -13.79 0.50 -7.95
C LYS A 11 -13.04 -0.38 -8.94
N SER A 12 -12.67 -1.58 -8.50
CA SER A 12 -12.05 -2.59 -9.35
C SER A 12 -12.88 -2.87 -10.61
N GLN A 13 -12.20 -3.02 -11.74
CA GLN A 13 -12.73 -3.50 -13.02
C GLN A 13 -12.39 -4.98 -13.25
N ASP A 14 -12.02 -5.71 -12.17
CA ASP A 14 -11.68 -7.13 -12.27
C ASP A 14 -12.85 -7.96 -12.81
N ASN A 15 -12.57 -8.71 -13.86
CA ASN A 15 -13.51 -9.61 -14.53
C ASN A 15 -13.04 -11.07 -14.54
N GLY A 16 -11.98 -11.39 -13.78
CA GLY A 16 -11.36 -12.72 -13.76
C GLY A 16 -10.30 -12.94 -14.84
N GLY A 17 -10.22 -12.07 -15.85
CA GLY A 17 -9.24 -12.15 -16.94
C GLY A 17 -7.91 -11.47 -16.64
N SER A 18 -7.01 -11.55 -17.62
CA SER A 18 -5.73 -10.85 -17.60
C SER A 18 -5.87 -9.40 -18.01
N GLY A 19 -4.99 -8.55 -17.47
CA GLY A 19 -4.96 -7.11 -17.73
C GLY A 19 -4.99 -6.28 -16.45
N ILE A 20 -4.94 -4.96 -16.65
CA ILE A 20 -5.05 -4.00 -15.56
C ILE A 20 -6.50 -3.98 -15.09
N PHE A 21 -6.71 -4.21 -13.79
CA PHE A 21 -8.05 -4.23 -13.19
C PHE A 21 -8.30 -3.09 -12.21
N ALA A 22 -7.26 -2.37 -11.77
CA ALA A 22 -7.40 -1.13 -11.01
C ALA A 22 -6.26 -0.19 -11.41
N SER A 23 -6.54 1.11 -11.51
CA SER A 23 -5.52 2.11 -11.81
C SER A 23 -5.87 3.48 -11.23
N VAL A 24 -4.85 4.18 -10.76
CA VAL A 24 -4.90 5.56 -10.29
C VAL A 24 -3.87 6.35 -11.08
N ASP A 25 -4.30 7.48 -11.63
CA ASP A 25 -3.45 8.45 -12.31
C ASP A 25 -3.48 9.75 -11.50
N ALA A 26 -2.31 10.37 -11.30
CA ALA A 26 -2.16 11.54 -10.44
C ALA A 26 -3.07 12.71 -10.86
N ALA A 27 -3.12 13.00 -12.17
CA ALA A 27 -3.96 14.06 -12.70
C ALA A 27 -5.46 13.78 -12.46
N SER A 28 -5.87 12.51 -12.56
CA SER A 28 -7.24 12.07 -12.31
C SER A 28 -7.61 12.07 -10.81
N ALA A 29 -6.64 11.77 -9.94
CA ALA A 29 -6.77 11.88 -8.48
C ALA A 29 -6.71 13.35 -7.99
N GLY A 30 -6.24 14.26 -8.84
CA GLY A 30 -6.15 15.69 -8.55
C GLY A 30 -5.01 16.05 -7.61
N TRP A 31 -3.93 15.27 -7.65
CA TRP A 31 -2.73 15.43 -6.82
C TRP A 31 -1.45 15.35 -7.69
N ASP A 32 -0.26 15.38 -7.08
CA ASP A 32 1.01 15.61 -7.77
C ASP A 32 1.88 14.36 -7.96
N TYR A 33 1.82 13.38 -7.05
CA TYR A 33 2.85 12.33 -6.97
C TYR A 33 2.37 10.95 -7.40
N LEU A 34 1.36 10.39 -6.72
CA LEU A 34 1.11 8.96 -6.76
C LEU A 34 0.34 8.52 -8.01
N ASN A 35 0.86 7.48 -8.64
CA ASN A 35 0.17 6.70 -9.65
C ASN A 35 0.20 5.23 -9.26
N MET A 36 -0.77 4.45 -9.69
CA MET A 36 -0.86 3.03 -9.35
C MET A 36 -1.54 2.23 -10.45
N ALA A 37 -1.13 0.98 -10.62
CA ALA A 37 -1.88 -0.01 -11.38
C ALA A 37 -1.78 -1.39 -10.74
N ALA A 38 -2.91 -2.11 -10.69
CA ALA A 38 -2.94 -3.53 -10.36
C ALA A 38 -3.23 -4.35 -11.61
N LEU A 39 -2.42 -5.38 -11.82
CA LEU A 39 -2.36 -6.18 -13.04
C LEU A 39 -2.53 -7.67 -12.68
N ARG A 40 -3.32 -8.38 -13.48
CA ARG A 40 -3.36 -9.85 -13.50
C ARG A 40 -2.78 -10.40 -14.79
N LEU A 41 -1.99 -11.46 -14.69
CA LEU A 41 -1.49 -12.25 -15.82
C LEU A 41 -1.68 -13.75 -15.55
N ASN A 42 -1.92 -14.51 -16.61
CA ASN A 42 -1.89 -15.97 -16.59
C ASN A 42 -0.55 -16.50 -17.09
N LYS A 43 -0.28 -17.78 -16.86
CA LYS A 43 1.02 -18.37 -17.13
C LYS A 43 1.45 -18.18 -18.59
N GLY A 44 2.66 -17.65 -18.78
CA GLY A 44 3.28 -17.38 -20.08
C GLY A 44 2.85 -16.05 -20.72
N GLU A 45 1.91 -15.32 -20.12
CA GLU A 45 1.61 -13.95 -20.54
C GLU A 45 2.66 -12.97 -19.99
N THR A 46 2.84 -11.89 -20.74
CA THR A 46 3.78 -10.84 -20.40
C THR A 46 3.10 -9.47 -20.36
N TYR A 47 3.67 -8.56 -19.58
CA TYR A 47 3.36 -7.14 -19.59
C TYR A 47 4.65 -6.34 -19.60
N SER A 48 4.78 -5.42 -20.55
CA SER A 48 6.01 -4.63 -20.73
C SER A 48 5.68 -3.15 -20.75
N THR A 49 6.48 -2.35 -20.06
CA THR A 49 6.36 -0.89 -20.01
C THR A 49 7.71 -0.24 -19.71
N ASN A 50 7.75 1.08 -19.68
CA ASN A 50 8.91 1.88 -19.33
C ASN A 50 8.59 2.73 -18.09
N VAL A 51 9.55 2.83 -17.16
CA VAL A 51 9.39 3.60 -15.92
C VAL A 51 9.32 5.12 -16.19
N GLY A 52 9.94 5.60 -17.27
CA GLY A 52 9.96 7.00 -17.68
C GLY A 52 10.69 7.87 -16.66
N GLU A 53 10.18 9.07 -16.41
CA GLU A 53 10.76 10.02 -15.45
C GLU A 53 10.26 9.81 -14.00
N HIS A 54 9.93 8.57 -13.64
CA HIS A 54 9.43 8.20 -12.31
C HIS A 54 10.38 7.24 -11.59
N GLU A 55 10.33 7.19 -10.26
CA GLU A 55 10.74 5.98 -9.54
C GLU A 55 9.54 5.02 -9.49
N HIS A 56 9.81 3.72 -9.39
CA HIS A 56 8.77 2.70 -9.53
C HIS A 56 8.99 1.52 -8.59
N VAL A 57 7.91 1.01 -8.02
CA VAL A 57 7.90 -0.26 -7.28
C VAL A 57 6.83 -1.19 -7.86
N THR A 58 7.17 -2.47 -8.04
CA THR A 58 6.19 -3.55 -8.27
C THR A 58 6.18 -4.48 -7.07
N VAL A 59 5.03 -4.61 -6.42
CA VAL A 59 4.78 -5.58 -5.35
C VAL A 59 4.06 -6.80 -5.91
N ILE A 60 4.58 -8.00 -5.63
CA ILE A 60 3.98 -9.27 -6.05
C ILE A 60 2.96 -9.71 -5.00
N LEU A 61 1.68 -9.57 -5.34
CA LEU A 61 0.56 -9.85 -4.44
C LEU A 61 0.29 -11.35 -4.32
N GLY A 62 0.48 -12.09 -5.40
CA GLY A 62 0.36 -13.54 -5.42
C GLY A 62 0.84 -14.15 -6.74
N GLY A 63 1.38 -15.36 -6.68
CA GLY A 63 1.93 -16.06 -7.85
C GLY A 63 3.45 -15.91 -8.00
N ARG A 64 3.97 -16.30 -9.16
CA ARG A 64 5.40 -16.25 -9.50
C ARG A 64 5.65 -15.60 -10.84
N CYS A 65 6.75 -14.86 -10.97
CA CYS A 65 7.11 -14.18 -12.22
C CYS A 65 8.62 -14.12 -12.47
N HIS A 66 8.96 -13.74 -13.70
CA HIS A 66 10.23 -13.11 -14.03
C HIS A 66 10.00 -11.63 -14.25
N ILE A 67 10.95 -10.79 -13.83
CA ILE A 67 11.00 -9.38 -14.22
C ILE A 67 12.34 -9.14 -14.92
N ARG A 68 12.29 -8.87 -16.22
CA ARG A 68 13.47 -8.54 -17.03
C ARG A 68 13.48 -7.05 -17.28
N THR A 69 14.63 -6.43 -17.09
CA THR A 69 14.81 -4.98 -17.25
C THR A 69 15.94 -4.70 -18.22
N SER A 70 15.96 -3.50 -18.80
CA SER A 70 17.08 -3.00 -19.60
C SER A 70 18.43 -2.99 -18.85
N THR A 71 18.41 -3.07 -17.52
CA THR A 71 19.61 -3.01 -16.66
C THR A 71 19.94 -4.31 -15.91
N GLY A 72 19.12 -5.35 -16.05
CA GLY A 72 19.30 -6.61 -15.32
C GLY A 72 18.06 -7.51 -15.29
N GLU A 73 18.22 -8.74 -14.83
CA GLU A 73 17.13 -9.72 -14.74
C GLU A 73 16.90 -10.17 -13.30
N TYR A 74 15.63 -10.30 -12.95
CA TYR A 74 15.16 -10.79 -11.65
C TYR A 74 14.25 -11.99 -11.90
N LEU A 75 14.81 -13.17 -11.71
CA LEU A 75 14.14 -14.43 -12.07
C LEU A 75 13.54 -15.10 -10.84
N ASP A 76 12.48 -15.87 -11.08
CA ASP A 76 11.71 -16.64 -10.09
C ASP A 76 11.30 -15.85 -8.83
N LEU A 77 10.70 -14.69 -9.03
CA LEU A 77 10.19 -13.82 -7.97
C LEU A 77 8.78 -14.23 -7.54
N GLY A 78 8.40 -13.87 -6.31
CA GLY A 78 7.12 -14.24 -5.71
C GLY A 78 7.10 -15.70 -5.28
N ARG A 79 6.25 -16.04 -4.29
CA ARG A 79 6.03 -17.42 -3.79
C ARG A 79 4.67 -17.57 -3.14
N ARG A 80 4.21 -16.53 -2.43
CA ARG A 80 2.88 -16.53 -1.79
C ARG A 80 1.76 -16.71 -2.83
N PRO A 81 0.79 -17.61 -2.61
CA PRO A 81 -0.40 -17.72 -3.46
C PRO A 81 -1.25 -16.45 -3.46
N ASN A 82 -1.28 -15.72 -2.35
CA ASN A 82 -1.95 -14.44 -2.17
C ASN A 82 -1.36 -13.71 -0.95
N VAL A 83 -1.78 -12.47 -0.74
CA VAL A 83 -1.29 -11.60 0.34
C VAL A 83 -1.46 -12.17 1.75
N PHE A 84 -2.45 -13.04 1.99
CA PHE A 84 -2.69 -13.66 3.30
C PHE A 84 -1.90 -14.95 3.53
N SER A 85 -1.04 -15.33 2.57
CA SER A 85 -0.35 -16.63 2.57
C SER A 85 1.17 -16.51 2.66
N GLY A 86 1.68 -15.31 2.91
CA GLY A 86 3.12 -15.07 2.97
C GLY A 86 3.52 -13.60 2.98
N MET A 87 4.79 -13.38 3.23
CA MET A 87 5.51 -12.11 3.20
C MET A 87 5.73 -11.63 1.76
N PRO A 88 5.93 -10.32 1.53
CA PRO A 88 5.93 -9.75 0.21
C PRO A 88 7.26 -9.97 -0.53
N TRP A 89 7.16 -10.00 -1.85
CA TRP A 89 8.26 -9.72 -2.76
C TRP A 89 7.97 -8.39 -3.46
N ALA A 90 8.99 -7.57 -3.66
CA ALA A 90 8.85 -6.36 -4.48
C ALA A 90 10.15 -6.05 -5.24
N LEU A 91 10.03 -5.27 -6.31
CA LEU A 91 11.16 -4.75 -7.07
C LEU A 91 11.01 -3.25 -7.23
N TYR A 92 11.98 -2.51 -6.69
CA TYR A 92 12.18 -1.09 -6.95
C TYR A 92 13.03 -0.88 -8.20
N LEU A 93 12.63 0.06 -9.06
CA LEU A 93 13.32 0.43 -10.29
C LEU A 93 13.49 1.97 -10.39
N PRO A 94 14.65 2.46 -10.83
CA PRO A 94 14.84 3.86 -11.15
C PRO A 94 14.18 4.26 -12.47
N ARG A 95 14.27 5.56 -12.76
CA ARG A 95 13.86 6.16 -14.04
C ARG A 95 14.51 5.49 -15.24
N ASN A 96 13.84 5.66 -16.38
CA ASN A 96 14.37 5.31 -17.70
C ASN A 96 14.74 3.83 -17.83
N VAL A 97 14.08 2.96 -17.06
CA VAL A 97 14.19 1.51 -17.16
C VAL A 97 13.01 0.95 -17.95
N ASP A 98 13.28 0.31 -19.09
CA ASP A 98 12.33 -0.62 -19.70
C ASP A 98 12.26 -1.91 -18.87
N PHE A 99 11.06 -2.44 -18.64
CA PHE A 99 10.88 -3.73 -17.99
C PHE A 99 9.72 -4.55 -18.55
N GLU A 100 9.82 -5.86 -18.39
CA GLU A 100 8.82 -6.86 -18.74
C GLU A 100 8.60 -7.79 -17.55
N ILE A 101 7.32 -8.02 -17.21
CA ILE A 101 6.89 -9.04 -16.25
C ILE A 101 6.37 -10.24 -17.04
N GLU A 102 6.94 -11.43 -16.82
CA GLU A 102 6.46 -12.71 -17.37
C GLU A 102 5.86 -13.56 -16.25
N ALA A 103 4.61 -13.98 -16.39
CA ALA A 103 3.96 -14.83 -15.38
C ALA A 103 4.36 -16.30 -15.51
N LEU A 104 4.79 -16.90 -14.39
CA LEU A 104 5.13 -18.33 -14.31
C LEU A 104 3.97 -19.20 -13.80
N THR A 105 2.94 -18.57 -13.24
CA THR A 105 1.73 -19.17 -12.70
C THR A 105 0.50 -18.48 -13.26
N ASP A 106 -0.63 -19.18 -13.26
CA ASP A 106 -1.92 -18.55 -13.51
C ASP A 106 -2.29 -17.60 -12.37
N ASN A 107 -3.06 -16.56 -12.68
CA ASN A 107 -3.49 -15.54 -11.73
C ASN A 107 -2.32 -14.89 -10.95
N LEU A 108 -1.19 -14.64 -11.61
CA LEU A 108 -0.18 -13.72 -11.07
C LEU A 108 -0.87 -12.37 -10.87
N GLU A 109 -0.84 -11.85 -9.64
CA GLU A 109 -1.28 -10.49 -9.34
C GLU A 109 -0.10 -9.65 -8.86
N VAL A 110 0.05 -8.46 -9.45
CA VAL A 110 1.01 -7.45 -9.01
C VAL A 110 0.31 -6.11 -8.84
N ALA A 111 0.80 -5.30 -7.91
CA ALA A 111 0.45 -3.88 -7.80
C ALA A 111 1.72 -3.05 -7.95
N SER A 112 1.71 -2.13 -8.90
CA SER A 112 2.81 -1.21 -9.14
C SER A 112 2.42 0.21 -8.76
N CYS A 113 3.37 0.98 -8.26
CA CYS A 113 3.23 2.41 -8.00
C CYS A 113 4.44 3.14 -8.57
N TRP A 114 4.21 4.34 -9.10
CA TRP A 114 5.27 5.20 -9.61
C TRP A 114 5.03 6.67 -9.30
N VAL A 115 6.13 7.38 -9.06
CA VAL A 115 6.16 8.75 -8.56
C VAL A 115 7.20 9.56 -9.32
N PRO A 116 6.90 10.79 -9.78
CA PRO A 116 7.88 11.61 -10.48
C PRO A 116 9.14 11.81 -9.64
N THR A 117 10.30 11.69 -10.27
CA THR A 117 11.59 11.88 -9.58
C THR A 117 12.62 12.56 -10.48
N ASP A 118 13.53 13.30 -9.85
CA ASP A 118 14.75 13.87 -10.42
C ASP A 118 16.01 13.24 -9.81
N GLU A 119 15.83 12.23 -8.94
CA GLU A 119 16.90 11.44 -8.32
C GLU A 119 16.89 10.00 -8.85
N ASP A 120 18.08 9.43 -9.03
CA ASP A 120 18.27 8.07 -9.52
C ASP A 120 18.94 7.21 -8.44
N HIS A 121 18.25 6.15 -8.02
CA HIS A 121 18.72 5.17 -7.03
C HIS A 121 18.86 3.78 -7.68
N PRO A 122 19.71 2.88 -7.16
CA PRO A 122 19.86 1.57 -7.76
C PRO A 122 18.57 0.74 -7.70
N ALA A 123 18.34 -0.08 -8.73
CA ALA A 123 17.28 -1.07 -8.70
C ALA A 123 17.51 -2.08 -7.55
N GLN A 124 16.45 -2.36 -6.78
CA GLN A 124 16.56 -3.11 -5.53
C GLN A 124 15.43 -4.14 -5.41
N LEU A 125 15.83 -5.39 -5.21
CA LEU A 125 14.91 -6.50 -4.93
C LEU A 125 14.63 -6.56 -3.43
N VAL A 126 13.36 -6.49 -3.06
CA VAL A 126 12.87 -6.74 -1.71
C VAL A 126 12.40 -8.19 -1.63
N THR A 127 13.09 -8.99 -0.82
CA THR A 127 12.70 -10.37 -0.54
C THR A 127 11.93 -10.45 0.79
N PRO A 128 11.18 -11.54 1.02
CA PRO A 128 10.45 -11.77 2.27
C PRO A 128 11.24 -11.52 3.55
N ASP A 129 12.51 -11.91 3.60
CA ASP A 129 13.35 -11.80 4.78
C ASP A 129 13.81 -10.37 5.07
N MET A 130 13.68 -9.46 4.10
CA MET A 130 14.03 -8.05 4.24
C MET A 130 12.88 -7.22 4.84
N SER A 131 11.64 -7.69 4.74
CA SER A 131 10.46 -6.99 5.23
C SER A 131 10.28 -7.14 6.74
N GLN A 132 10.40 -6.03 7.47
CA GLN A 132 10.20 -6.03 8.92
C GLN A 132 8.71 -6.13 9.28
N VAL A 133 8.38 -7.00 10.22
CA VAL A 133 7.03 -7.14 10.78
C VAL A 133 6.90 -6.29 12.05
N GLU A 134 5.92 -5.39 12.06
CA GLU A 134 5.55 -4.59 13.23
C GLU A 134 4.11 -4.91 13.66
N ILE A 135 3.90 -5.22 14.94
CA ILE A 135 2.57 -5.29 15.53
C ILE A 135 2.30 -3.98 16.26
N ARG A 136 1.37 -3.19 15.71
CA ARG A 136 1.05 -1.85 16.20
C ARG A 136 -0.37 -1.81 16.76
N GLY A 137 -0.58 -0.96 17.76
CA GLY A 137 -1.89 -0.73 18.38
C GLY A 137 -2.15 -1.60 19.61
N GLY A 138 -3.42 -1.70 19.98
CA GLY A 138 -3.88 -2.56 21.07
C GLY A 138 -5.39 -2.75 21.07
N ALA A 139 -5.87 -3.73 21.85
CA ALA A 139 -7.24 -4.23 21.81
C ALA A 139 -7.69 -4.52 20.36
N ASN A 140 -8.91 -4.14 19.99
CA ASN A 140 -9.39 -4.26 18.62
C ASN A 140 -8.85 -3.16 17.69
N ALA A 141 -7.85 -2.37 18.08
CA ALA A 141 -7.06 -1.52 17.18
C ALA A 141 -5.67 -2.12 16.87
N THR A 142 -5.43 -3.38 17.25
CA THR A 142 -4.18 -4.09 16.93
C THR A 142 -4.16 -4.51 15.45
N ARG A 143 -3.06 -4.23 14.77
CA ARG A 143 -2.80 -4.55 13.35
C ARG A 143 -1.36 -5.01 13.14
N GLN A 144 -1.14 -5.74 12.05
CA GLN A 144 0.21 -6.07 11.57
C GLN A 144 0.56 -5.15 10.40
N ILE A 145 1.79 -4.65 10.38
CA ILE A 145 2.37 -3.86 9.30
C ILE A 145 3.65 -4.57 8.85
N ASN A 146 3.82 -4.78 7.54
CA ASN A 146 5.08 -5.25 6.97
C ASN A 146 5.67 -4.14 6.10
N GLY A 147 6.91 -3.74 6.41
CA GLY A 147 7.63 -2.75 5.61
C GLY A 147 8.15 -3.34 4.31
N ILE A 148 7.81 -2.73 3.16
CA ILE A 148 8.32 -3.14 1.84
C ILE A 148 9.40 -2.14 1.41
N LEU A 149 9.05 -0.85 1.32
CA LEU A 149 9.95 0.29 1.19
C LEU A 149 9.71 1.20 2.40
N PRO A 150 10.30 0.91 3.59
CA PRO A 150 10.12 1.75 4.78
C PRO A 150 10.86 3.09 4.63
N PRO A 151 10.56 4.11 5.45
CA PRO A 151 11.37 5.32 5.54
C PRO A 151 12.87 5.01 5.70
N GLY A 152 13.71 5.65 4.90
CA GLY A 152 15.15 5.40 4.82
C GLY A 152 15.55 4.29 3.84
N PHE A 153 14.61 3.69 3.10
CA PHE A 153 14.92 2.85 1.95
C PHE A 153 15.66 3.67 0.88
N ASP A 154 16.60 3.09 0.16
CA ASP A 154 17.41 3.81 -0.85
C ASP A 154 16.60 4.09 -2.12
N CYS A 155 15.62 4.99 -2.01
CA CYS A 155 14.82 5.58 -3.07
C CYS A 155 14.45 7.02 -2.69
N HIS A 156 13.74 7.74 -3.55
CA HIS A 156 13.57 9.18 -3.37
C HIS A 156 12.39 9.51 -2.44
N ARG A 157 11.16 9.24 -2.86
CA ARG A 157 9.92 9.67 -2.19
C ARG A 157 9.05 8.50 -1.74
N LEU A 158 9.07 7.41 -2.51
CA LEU A 158 8.20 6.25 -2.28
C LEU A 158 8.36 5.66 -0.87
N VAL A 159 7.23 5.50 -0.20
CA VAL A 159 7.06 4.61 0.95
C VAL A 159 6.01 3.56 0.59
N CYS A 160 6.30 2.30 0.90
CA CYS A 160 5.39 1.19 0.62
C CYS A 160 5.33 0.22 1.80
N VAL A 161 4.13 -0.01 2.32
CA VAL A 161 3.87 -0.93 3.42
C VAL A 161 2.61 -1.73 3.14
N GLU A 162 2.53 -2.96 3.63
CA GLU A 162 1.29 -3.72 3.64
C GLU A 162 0.78 -3.89 5.08
N VAL A 163 -0.54 -3.82 5.26
CA VAL A 163 -1.16 -3.85 6.59
C VAL A 163 -2.27 -4.88 6.63
N TYR A 164 -2.30 -5.65 7.71
CA TYR A 164 -3.31 -6.66 7.99
C TYR A 164 -4.13 -6.24 9.21
N THR A 165 -5.44 -6.12 9.01
CA THR A 165 -6.42 -5.74 10.01
C THR A 165 -7.35 -6.92 10.26
N PRO A 166 -7.25 -7.58 11.43
CA PRO A 166 -8.14 -8.70 11.76
C PRO A 166 -9.62 -8.34 11.66
N SER A 167 -10.46 -9.34 11.41
CA SER A 167 -11.92 -9.22 11.46
C SER A 167 -12.44 -8.43 12.67
N GLY A 168 -13.23 -7.39 12.40
CA GLY A 168 -13.80 -6.48 13.42
C GLY A 168 -12.80 -5.52 14.08
N ASN A 169 -11.53 -5.52 13.67
CA ASN A 169 -10.53 -4.57 14.16
C ASN A 169 -10.54 -3.27 13.37
N TRP A 170 -10.03 -2.24 14.03
CA TRP A 170 -9.67 -0.95 13.48
C TRP A 170 -8.19 -0.92 13.13
N SER A 171 -7.86 -0.22 12.06
CA SER A 171 -6.50 0.15 11.68
C SER A 171 -6.49 1.58 11.18
N SER A 172 -5.30 2.11 10.88
CA SER A 172 -5.06 3.55 10.83
C SER A 172 -5.71 4.29 12.01
N TYR A 173 -5.69 3.64 13.19
CA TYR A 173 -6.36 4.07 14.42
C TYR A 173 -5.38 4.23 15.62
N PRO A 174 -5.47 5.30 16.44
CA PRO A 174 -6.33 6.47 16.27
C PRO A 174 -6.19 7.10 14.89
N PRO A 175 -7.26 7.76 14.39
CA PRO A 175 -7.21 8.45 13.12
C PRO A 175 -5.97 9.35 13.11
N HIS A 176 -5.23 9.36 12.03
CA HIS A 176 -4.04 10.19 11.87
C HIS A 176 -4.00 10.78 10.47
N LYS A 177 -3.26 11.88 10.33
CA LYS A 177 -3.07 12.61 9.08
C LYS A 177 -1.57 12.86 8.83
N HIS A 178 -1.26 13.07 7.57
CA HIS A 178 0.04 13.51 7.07
C HIS A 178 -0.23 14.41 5.85
N ASP A 179 -0.71 15.62 6.13
CA ASP A 179 -1.17 16.59 5.13
C ASP A 179 -0.53 17.98 5.27
N VAL A 180 0.34 18.15 6.27
CA VAL A 180 1.14 19.36 6.44
C VAL A 180 2.57 18.97 6.79
N HIS A 181 3.52 19.46 6.01
CA HIS A 181 4.93 19.30 6.32
C HIS A 181 5.33 20.20 7.50
N THR A 182 5.75 19.59 8.60
CA THR A 182 6.27 20.28 9.78
C THR A 182 7.54 19.62 10.30
N GLU A 183 8.47 20.42 10.79
CA GLU A 183 9.77 19.96 11.31
C GLU A 183 10.05 20.56 12.69
N ALA A 184 10.83 19.84 13.48
CA ALA A 184 11.47 20.36 14.69
C ALA A 184 12.69 21.24 14.32
N GLU A 185 13.22 21.99 15.29
CA GLU A 185 14.39 22.87 15.08
C GLU A 185 15.65 22.12 14.60
N ASP A 186 15.74 20.81 14.85
CA ASP A 186 16.86 19.96 14.44
C ASP A 186 16.66 19.30 13.06
N GLY A 187 15.57 19.62 12.35
CA GLY A 187 15.21 19.06 11.05
C GLY A 187 14.48 17.72 11.14
N THR A 188 14.11 17.24 12.33
CA THR A 188 13.26 16.05 12.45
C THR A 188 11.87 16.35 11.92
N VAL A 189 11.42 15.61 10.89
CA VAL A 189 10.05 15.71 10.37
C VAL A 189 9.05 15.23 11.43
N LEU A 190 8.17 16.13 11.85
CA LEU A 190 7.11 15.87 12.85
C LEU A 190 5.81 15.39 12.19
N GLU A 191 5.50 15.95 11.03
CA GLU A 191 4.44 15.50 10.13
C GLU A 191 4.95 15.72 8.70
N ALA A 192 4.76 14.73 7.83
CA ALA A 192 5.00 14.90 6.41
C ALA A 192 3.68 15.27 5.71
N ASP A 193 3.76 16.02 4.62
CA ASP A 193 2.66 16.15 3.66
C ASP A 193 2.80 15.04 2.62
N LEU A 194 1.89 14.07 2.64
CA LEU A 194 1.91 12.85 1.83
C LEU A 194 0.53 12.54 1.26
N GLU A 195 0.50 12.28 -0.05
CA GLU A 195 -0.59 11.54 -0.67
C GLU A 195 -0.51 10.06 -0.24
N GLU A 196 -1.64 9.39 -0.11
CA GLU A 196 -1.66 7.95 0.17
C GLU A 196 -2.74 7.21 -0.64
N ILE A 197 -2.36 6.07 -1.23
CA ILE A 197 -3.27 5.10 -1.85
C ILE A 197 -3.39 3.88 -0.94
N TYR A 198 -4.62 3.45 -0.65
CA TYR A 198 -4.92 2.16 -0.01
C TYR A 198 -5.47 1.20 -1.06
N PHE A 199 -4.72 0.18 -1.45
CA PHE A 199 -5.21 -0.88 -2.34
C PHE A 199 -5.63 -2.13 -1.55
N TYR A 200 -6.92 -2.46 -1.62
CA TYR A 200 -7.56 -3.44 -0.74
C TYR A 200 -7.52 -4.86 -1.27
N LYS A 201 -7.32 -5.81 -0.35
CA LYS A 201 -7.61 -7.23 -0.52
C LYS A 201 -8.39 -7.71 0.69
N ILE A 202 -9.34 -8.62 0.49
CA ILE A 202 -10.11 -9.22 1.58
C ILE A 202 -9.93 -10.74 1.53
N ASP A 203 -9.70 -11.37 2.67
CA ASP A 203 -9.43 -12.83 2.75
C ASP A 203 -10.52 -13.68 2.13
N ASN A 204 -11.78 -13.23 2.23
CA ASN A 204 -12.89 -13.67 1.40
C ASN A 204 -13.32 -12.50 0.48
N PRO A 205 -13.23 -12.65 -0.86
CA PRO A 205 -13.49 -11.57 -1.81
C PRO A 205 -14.87 -10.92 -1.76
N ASN A 206 -15.87 -11.56 -1.13
CA ASN A 206 -17.21 -10.98 -0.94
C ASN A 206 -17.31 -10.08 0.32
N GLY A 207 -16.21 -9.91 1.06
CA GLY A 207 -16.14 -9.02 2.21
C GLY A 207 -15.83 -7.58 1.83
N TYR A 208 -15.73 -6.73 2.85
CA TYR A 208 -15.48 -5.31 2.69
C TYR A 208 -14.81 -4.72 3.95
N ALA A 209 -14.34 -3.49 3.82
CA ALA A 209 -13.92 -2.62 4.92
C ALA A 209 -14.61 -1.26 4.78
N TYR A 210 -14.77 -0.54 5.89
CA TYR A 210 -15.12 0.87 5.83
C TYR A 210 -13.88 1.71 6.10
N GLN A 211 -13.61 2.67 5.22
CA GLN A 211 -12.59 3.70 5.42
C GLN A 211 -13.28 5.05 5.43
N ARG A 212 -13.04 5.85 6.47
CA ARG A 212 -13.50 7.23 6.51
C ARG A 212 -12.31 8.13 6.24
N VAL A 213 -12.42 9.08 5.32
CA VAL A 213 -11.41 10.12 5.10
C VAL A 213 -12.04 11.47 5.43
N TYR A 214 -11.43 12.24 6.34
CA TYR A 214 -11.94 13.54 6.75
C TYR A 214 -10.85 14.49 7.24
N ASN A 215 -11.01 15.79 7.04
CA ASN A 215 -10.12 16.82 7.59
C ASN A 215 -10.79 17.61 8.73
N ASP A 216 -10.04 18.50 9.38
CA ASP A 216 -10.48 19.22 10.58
C ASP A 216 -11.74 20.09 10.31
N ASP A 217 -11.80 20.76 9.16
CA ASP A 217 -12.90 21.66 8.78
C ASP A 217 -14.08 20.96 8.09
N ARG A 218 -13.96 19.66 7.82
CA ARG A 218 -14.97 18.81 7.18
C ARG A 218 -15.31 19.21 5.74
N SER A 219 -14.43 19.96 5.08
CA SER A 219 -14.51 20.13 3.63
C SER A 219 -14.30 18.78 2.90
N ILE A 220 -13.56 17.85 3.52
CA ILE A 220 -13.55 16.43 3.19
C ILE A 220 -14.17 15.66 4.36
N ASP A 221 -15.19 14.86 4.08
CA ASP A 221 -15.73 13.85 5.02
C ASP A 221 -16.48 12.77 4.22
N GLY A 222 -15.74 11.74 3.82
CA GLY A 222 -16.25 10.63 3.02
C GLY A 222 -16.13 9.31 3.78
N LEU A 223 -17.21 8.51 3.75
CA LEU A 223 -17.16 7.10 4.16
C LEU A 223 -17.21 6.23 2.90
N MET A 224 -16.14 5.48 2.67
CA MET A 224 -16.00 4.57 1.56
C MET A 224 -16.18 3.13 2.06
N MET A 225 -16.94 2.34 1.31
CA MET A 225 -17.00 0.89 1.49
C MET A 225 -16.05 0.26 0.46
N ALA A 226 -14.86 -0.13 0.92
CA ALA A 226 -13.84 -0.75 0.08
C ALA A 226 -14.04 -2.27 0.04
N GLU A 227 -14.10 -2.82 -1.17
CA GLU A 227 -14.19 -4.27 -1.42
C GLU A 227 -12.83 -4.79 -1.92
N ASN A 228 -12.74 -6.11 -2.12
CA ASN A 228 -11.53 -6.71 -2.67
C ASN A 228 -11.17 -6.09 -4.04
N HIS A 229 -9.89 -5.73 -4.20
CA HIS A 229 -9.29 -5.06 -5.36
C HIS A 229 -9.65 -3.57 -5.57
N ASP A 230 -10.43 -2.95 -4.69
CA ASP A 230 -10.64 -1.51 -4.76
C ASP A 230 -9.41 -0.73 -4.29
N ALA A 231 -9.31 0.53 -4.73
CA ALA A 231 -8.39 1.49 -4.13
C ALA A 231 -9.15 2.66 -3.48
N VAL A 232 -8.66 3.15 -2.35
CA VAL A 232 -9.11 4.40 -1.74
C VAL A 232 -7.98 5.42 -1.78
N LEU A 233 -8.33 6.66 -2.13
CA LEU A 233 -7.42 7.79 -2.24
C LEU A 233 -7.54 8.65 -0.99
N VAL A 234 -6.39 8.97 -0.39
CA VAL A 234 -6.27 9.88 0.76
C VAL A 234 -5.42 11.07 0.33
N PRO A 235 -6.06 12.15 -0.14
CA PRO A 235 -5.34 13.36 -0.53
C PRO A 235 -4.84 14.16 0.68
N GLU A 236 -5.61 14.16 1.78
CA GLU A 236 -5.28 14.82 3.05
C GLU A 236 -6.23 14.30 4.15
N GLY A 237 -5.98 14.71 5.39
CA GLY A 237 -6.84 14.45 6.55
C GLY A 237 -6.67 13.06 7.17
N TYR A 238 -7.54 12.78 8.15
CA TYR A 238 -7.57 11.55 8.92
C TYR A 238 -8.29 10.42 8.21
N HIS A 239 -7.72 9.22 8.26
CA HIS A 239 -8.15 8.12 7.38
C HIS A 239 -8.27 6.73 8.07
N PRO A 240 -9.04 6.58 9.16
CA PRO A 240 -9.19 5.30 9.87
C PRO A 240 -9.94 4.25 9.03
N VAL A 241 -9.59 2.98 9.26
CA VAL A 241 -10.18 1.81 8.60
C VAL A 241 -10.79 0.88 9.65
N VAL A 242 -11.95 0.29 9.36
CA VAL A 242 -12.52 -0.82 10.14
C VAL A 242 -12.82 -2.01 9.23
N SER A 243 -12.28 -3.17 9.62
CA SER A 243 -12.52 -4.43 8.93
C SER A 243 -13.91 -4.95 9.22
N ALA A 244 -14.65 -5.43 8.21
CA ALA A 244 -15.94 -6.05 8.44
C ALA A 244 -15.81 -7.27 9.38
N HIS A 245 -16.85 -7.50 10.18
CA HIS A 245 -16.91 -8.68 11.03
C HIS A 245 -16.97 -9.96 10.17
N GLY A 246 -16.04 -10.87 10.42
CA GLY A 246 -15.86 -12.13 9.67
C GLY A 246 -14.81 -12.09 8.58
N TYR A 247 -14.22 -10.92 8.29
CA TYR A 247 -13.31 -10.71 7.16
C TYR A 247 -12.01 -10.06 7.63
N THR A 248 -10.87 -10.65 7.29
CA THR A 248 -9.56 -10.00 7.50
C THR A 248 -9.29 -9.06 6.32
N THR A 249 -9.07 -7.79 6.64
CA THR A 249 -8.75 -6.77 5.64
C THR A 249 -7.25 -6.66 5.49
N TYR A 250 -6.78 -6.67 4.24
CA TYR A 250 -5.45 -6.27 3.84
C TYR A 250 -5.55 -4.97 3.05
N TYR A 251 -4.58 -4.10 3.22
CA TYR A 251 -4.33 -3.05 2.24
C TYR A 251 -2.83 -2.86 2.01
N LEU A 252 -2.48 -2.58 0.76
CA LEU A 252 -1.17 -2.14 0.35
C LEU A 252 -1.19 -0.61 0.27
N ASN A 253 -0.35 0.03 1.05
CA ASN A 253 -0.17 1.48 1.02
C ASN A 253 0.99 1.86 0.11
N PHE A 254 0.73 2.87 -0.71
CA PHE A 254 1.77 3.65 -1.36
C PHE A 254 1.63 5.09 -0.88
N LEU A 255 2.73 5.67 -0.40
CA LEU A 255 2.80 7.05 0.02
C LEU A 255 3.93 7.77 -0.71
N ALA A 256 3.72 9.04 -1.02
CA ALA A 256 4.75 9.94 -1.51
C ALA A 256 4.35 11.39 -1.27
N GLY A 257 5.34 12.27 -1.15
CA GLY A 257 5.11 13.69 -1.00
C GLY A 257 6.37 14.43 -0.56
N SER A 258 6.22 15.32 0.41
CA SER A 258 7.27 16.24 0.88
C SER A 258 8.53 15.57 1.47
N ALA A 259 8.42 14.32 1.94
CA ALA A 259 9.54 13.55 2.47
C ALA A 259 9.27 12.05 2.37
N GLN A 260 10.30 11.21 2.27
CA GLN A 260 10.17 9.76 2.40
C GLN A 260 9.99 9.38 3.89
N SER A 261 8.77 9.53 4.40
CA SER A 261 8.47 9.44 5.83
C SER A 261 7.11 8.81 6.11
N LEU A 262 6.88 8.43 7.37
CA LEU A 262 5.57 8.07 7.92
C LEU A 262 5.22 8.95 9.14
N ALA A 263 5.89 10.10 9.28
CA ALA A 263 5.62 11.06 10.33
C ALA A 263 4.20 11.64 10.16
N ASN A 264 3.41 11.57 11.23
CA ASN A 264 1.98 11.83 11.20
C ASN A 264 1.49 12.47 12.51
N SER A 265 0.36 13.16 12.43
CA SER A 265 -0.36 13.67 13.61
C SER A 265 -1.62 12.85 13.87
N ASP A 266 -1.83 12.40 15.11
CA ASP A 266 -3.11 11.79 15.50
C ASP A 266 -4.20 12.86 15.61
N ASP A 267 -5.46 12.46 15.38
CA ASP A 267 -6.63 13.27 15.72
C ASP A 267 -6.68 13.45 17.26
N PRO A 268 -6.56 14.70 17.76
CA PRO A 268 -6.52 14.96 19.19
C PRO A 268 -7.80 14.52 19.90
N ALA A 269 -8.95 14.45 19.21
CA ALA A 269 -10.21 13.99 19.78
C ALA A 269 -10.22 12.50 20.14
N TYR A 270 -9.35 11.70 19.51
CA TYR A 270 -9.29 10.24 19.68
C TYR A 270 -7.96 9.73 20.23
N SER A 271 -6.92 10.58 20.28
CA SER A 271 -5.58 10.24 20.78
C SER A 271 -5.57 9.58 22.17
N TRP A 272 -6.50 9.98 23.05
CA TRP A 272 -6.66 9.44 24.40
C TRP A 272 -6.88 7.92 24.42
N VAL A 273 -7.44 7.33 23.36
CA VAL A 273 -7.72 5.89 23.27
C VAL A 273 -6.46 5.05 23.40
N LYS A 274 -5.29 5.57 22.99
CA LYS A 274 -4.00 4.86 23.15
C LYS A 274 -3.73 4.48 24.61
N GLY A 275 -4.16 5.33 25.56
CA GLY A 275 -4.02 5.07 26.99
C GLY A 275 -4.92 3.95 27.53
N THR A 276 -5.87 3.45 26.73
CA THR A 276 -6.79 2.36 27.11
C THR A 276 -6.35 0.98 26.65
N TRP A 277 -5.31 0.91 25.81
CA TRP A 277 -4.83 -0.33 25.24
C TRP A 277 -4.05 -1.15 26.27
N THR A 278 -4.57 -2.33 26.61
CA THR A 278 -4.01 -3.19 27.66
C THR A 278 -3.52 -4.55 27.14
N TYR A 279 -3.80 -4.89 25.90
CA TYR A 279 -3.39 -6.14 25.26
C TYR A 279 -3.25 -5.96 23.75
N GLN A 280 -2.54 -6.86 23.09
CA GLN A 280 -2.53 -6.99 21.63
C GLN A 280 -3.46 -8.12 21.21
N ASP A 281 -4.09 -7.99 20.04
CA ASP A 281 -4.95 -9.02 19.48
C ASP A 281 -4.18 -10.31 19.19
N PRO A 282 -4.55 -11.45 19.79
CA PRO A 282 -3.80 -12.70 19.67
C PRO A 282 -3.90 -13.35 18.28
N ARG A 283 -4.73 -12.82 17.36
CA ARG A 283 -4.79 -13.28 15.97
C ARG A 283 -3.59 -12.85 15.14
N LEU A 284 -2.75 -11.95 15.65
CA LEU A 284 -1.58 -11.43 14.94
C LEU A 284 -0.28 -12.12 15.38
N PRO A 285 0.70 -12.27 14.48
CA PRO A 285 0.66 -11.87 13.06
C PRO A 285 -0.24 -12.78 12.19
N ILE A 286 -0.87 -12.21 11.15
CA ILE A 286 -1.58 -12.95 10.09
C ILE A 286 -0.59 -13.68 9.18
N VAL A 287 0.49 -13.00 8.79
CA VAL A 287 1.58 -13.57 7.99
C VAL A 287 2.91 -13.45 8.70
N HIS A 288 3.81 -14.43 8.53
CA HIS A 288 5.15 -14.38 9.10
C HIS A 288 6.16 -15.05 8.18
N HIS A 289 7.45 -14.77 8.32
CA HIS A 289 8.52 -15.31 7.46
C HIS A 289 8.48 -16.84 7.30
N GLY A 290 8.09 -17.57 8.36
CA GLY A 290 7.93 -19.04 8.30
C GLY A 290 6.79 -19.57 7.42
N MET A 291 5.90 -18.72 6.90
CA MET A 291 4.84 -19.10 5.96
C MET A 291 5.32 -19.13 4.51
N GLU A 292 6.48 -18.53 4.22
CA GLU A 292 6.98 -18.47 2.85
C GLU A 292 7.19 -19.87 2.28
N PRO A 293 6.51 -20.23 1.17
CA PRO A 293 6.76 -21.48 0.49
C PRO A 293 8.22 -21.51 0.06
N ARG A 294 8.92 -22.61 0.36
CA ARG A 294 10.29 -22.83 -0.13
C ARG A 294 10.29 -23.13 -1.62
#